data_AF-A0A7Z7HXF3-F1
#
_entry.id   AF-A0A7Z7HXF3-F1
#
_cell.length_a   1.000
_cell.length_b   1.000
_cell.length_c   1.000
_cell.angle_alpha   90.00
_cell.angle_beta   90.00
_cell.angle_gamma   90.00
#
_symmetry.space_group_name_H-M   'P 1'
#
loop_
_entity.id
_entity.type
_entity.pdbx_description
1 polymer ?
#
loop_
_entity_poly.entity_id
_entity_poly.type
_entity_poly.pdbx_seq_one_letter_code
_entity_poly.pdbx_strand_id
1 'polypeptide(L)'
;MANFRTHLTVATAGGMLLAYAGWHAQWWSPSQALLMVALAAFGGILPDIDADRSHSIRLIFNILSIPALVLGVLILQPWLSAGQLLMACAGVYITVRYFAGITFSRFTVHRGIWHSLLASLLCTLLTTAVSFQLLSQPAWLAWSHGAAVWLGFIVHLTLDEIYSVDLEGARLKRSFGTALKFGDCRRPLSNMLMLVALLPLWPWLPPWNVLGELLTQGSLLWR
;
A
#
# COMPACT_ATOMS: atom_id res chain seq x y z
N MET A 1 -1.56 19.50 0.09
CA MET A 1 -2.01 18.13 0.35
C MET A 1 -3.50 18.10 0.18
N ALA A 2 -4.02 17.10 -0.50
CA ALA A 2 -5.41 16.73 -0.29
C ALA A 2 -5.57 16.25 1.17
N ASN A 3 -6.79 16.26 1.69
CA ASN A 3 -7.02 15.74 3.04
C ASN A 3 -7.25 14.21 2.99
N PHE A 4 -7.19 13.57 4.16
CA PHE A 4 -7.40 12.12 4.29
C PHE A 4 -8.67 11.62 3.60
N ARG A 5 -9.79 12.34 3.73
CA ARG A 5 -11.07 11.95 3.11
C ARG A 5 -10.96 12.01 1.60
N THR A 6 -10.37 13.05 1.04
CA THR A 6 -10.15 13.18 -0.41
C THR A 6 -9.30 12.03 -0.94
N HIS A 7 -8.17 11.72 -0.29
CA HIS A 7 -7.32 10.60 -0.72
C HIS A 7 -8.07 9.26 -0.70
N LEU A 8 -8.74 8.95 0.41
CA LEU A 8 -9.51 7.72 0.55
C LEU A 8 -10.64 7.64 -0.47
N THR A 9 -11.43 8.70 -0.62
CA THR A 9 -12.58 8.72 -1.53
C THR A 9 -12.17 8.57 -2.99
N VAL A 10 -11.18 9.32 -3.46
CA VAL A 10 -10.76 9.26 -4.86
C VAL A 10 -10.05 7.95 -5.18
N ALA A 11 -9.22 7.43 -4.26
CA ALA A 11 -8.60 6.11 -4.43
C ALA A 11 -9.65 4.98 -4.44
N THR A 12 -10.67 5.07 -3.57
CA THR A 12 -11.80 4.13 -3.56
C THR A 12 -12.58 4.22 -4.87
N ALA A 13 -12.87 5.42 -5.37
CA ALA A 13 -13.56 5.62 -6.64
C ALA A 13 -12.77 5.05 -7.83
N GLY A 14 -11.45 5.31 -7.88
CA GLY A 14 -10.56 4.70 -8.88
C GLY A 14 -10.55 3.17 -8.79
N GLY A 15 -10.53 2.62 -7.56
CA GLY A 15 -10.68 1.19 -7.31
C GLY A 15 -12.02 0.63 -7.76
N MET A 16 -13.13 1.33 -7.55
CA MET A 16 -14.46 0.92 -8.02
C MET A 16 -14.54 0.89 -9.55
N LEU A 17 -13.96 1.87 -10.23
CA LEU A 17 -13.88 1.87 -11.69
C LEU A 17 -13.05 0.69 -12.21
N LEU A 18 -11.89 0.44 -11.60
CA LEU A 18 -11.05 -0.71 -11.91
C LEU A 18 -11.82 -2.02 -11.70
N ALA A 19 -12.45 -2.18 -10.53
CA ALA A 19 -13.21 -3.36 -10.14
C ALA A 19 -14.40 -3.62 -11.09
N TYR A 20 -15.13 -2.57 -11.47
CA TYR A 20 -16.23 -2.66 -12.41
C TYR A 20 -15.74 -3.11 -13.80
N ALA A 21 -14.67 -2.50 -14.31
CA ALA A 21 -14.07 -2.88 -15.59
C ALA A 21 -13.58 -4.34 -15.59
N GLY A 22 -12.85 -4.75 -14.55
CA GLY A 22 -12.34 -6.11 -14.42
C GLY A 22 -13.44 -7.15 -14.23
N TRP A 23 -14.51 -6.82 -13.50
CA TRP A 23 -15.68 -7.70 -13.39
C TRP A 23 -16.42 -7.82 -14.73
N HIS A 24 -16.65 -6.70 -15.43
CA HIS A 24 -17.30 -6.71 -16.74
C HIS A 24 -16.49 -7.50 -17.78
N ALA A 25 -15.17 -7.35 -17.77
CA ALA A 25 -14.23 -8.12 -18.58
C ALA A 25 -14.07 -9.59 -18.15
N GLN A 26 -14.80 -10.05 -17.12
CA GLN A 26 -14.74 -11.40 -16.56
C GLN A 26 -13.35 -11.79 -16.03
N TRP A 27 -12.52 -10.81 -15.65
CA TRP A 27 -11.23 -11.07 -15.01
C TRP A 27 -11.37 -11.47 -13.55
N TRP A 28 -12.36 -10.90 -12.87
CA TRP A 28 -12.57 -11.09 -11.45
C TRP A 28 -13.99 -11.52 -11.14
N SER A 29 -14.14 -12.45 -10.20
CA SER A 29 -15.42 -12.68 -9.53
C SER A 29 -15.82 -11.43 -8.72
N PRO A 30 -17.11 -11.30 -8.33
CA PRO A 30 -17.54 -10.14 -7.52
C PRO A 30 -16.76 -9.95 -6.22
N SER A 31 -16.34 -11.03 -5.56
CA SER A 31 -15.54 -10.96 -4.32
C SER A 31 -14.11 -10.48 -4.58
N GLN A 32 -13.50 -10.93 -5.67
CA GLN A 32 -12.18 -10.45 -6.11
C GLN A 32 -12.24 -8.97 -6.52
N ALA A 33 -13.29 -8.56 -7.24
CA ALA A 33 -13.50 -7.16 -7.62
C ALA A 33 -13.63 -6.26 -6.38
N LEU A 34 -14.39 -6.67 -5.36
CA LEU A 34 -14.50 -5.93 -4.10
C LEU A 34 -13.15 -5.80 -3.38
N LEU A 35 -12.34 -6.85 -3.40
CA LEU A 35 -10.99 -6.80 -2.85
C LEU A 35 -10.10 -5.79 -3.60
N MET A 36 -10.26 -5.64 -4.92
CA MET A 36 -9.49 -4.63 -5.68
C MET A 36 -9.84 -3.21 -5.23
N VAL A 37 -11.12 -2.94 -4.93
CA VAL A 37 -11.54 -1.66 -4.35
C VAL A 37 -10.87 -1.41 -3.01
N ALA A 38 -10.88 -2.42 -2.12
CA ALA A 38 -10.28 -2.31 -0.81
C ALA A 38 -8.76 -2.10 -0.87
N LEU A 39 -8.07 -2.81 -1.77
CA LEU A 39 -6.62 -2.66 -1.98
C LEU A 39 -6.26 -1.31 -2.59
N ALA A 40 -7.04 -0.79 -3.54
CA ALA A 40 -6.85 0.55 -4.08
C ALA A 40 -7.08 1.64 -3.02
N ALA A 41 -8.15 1.52 -2.23
CA ALA A 41 -8.40 2.42 -1.10
C ALA A 41 -7.26 2.39 -0.08
N PHE A 42 -6.73 1.19 0.23
CA PHE A 42 -5.57 1.02 1.10
C PHE A 42 -4.30 1.63 0.49
N GLY A 43 -4.05 1.42 -0.81
CA GLY A 43 -2.97 2.06 -1.55
C GLY A 43 -3.02 3.59 -1.47
N GLY A 44 -4.22 4.17 -1.50
CA GLY A 44 -4.45 5.61 -1.40
C GLY A 44 -4.16 6.23 -0.03
N ILE A 45 -4.02 5.43 1.04
CA ILE A 45 -3.66 5.93 2.38
C ILE A 45 -2.20 5.62 2.74
N LEU A 46 -1.54 4.70 2.03
CA LEU A 46 -0.18 4.24 2.33
C LEU A 46 0.89 5.34 2.33
N PRO A 47 0.91 6.33 1.41
CA PRO A 47 1.97 7.34 1.40
C PRO A 47 2.03 8.14 2.71
N ASP A 48 0.86 8.41 3.30
CA ASP A 48 0.68 9.13 4.56
C ASP A 48 0.99 8.28 5.81
N ILE A 49 1.54 7.08 5.67
CA ILE A 49 2.02 6.29 6.80
C ILE A 49 3.13 7.05 7.57
N ASP A 50 3.89 7.91 6.88
CA ASP A 50 4.95 8.76 7.43
C ASP A 50 4.45 10.07 8.05
N ALA A 51 3.13 10.32 8.03
CA ALA A 51 2.53 11.53 8.57
C ALA A 51 2.28 11.40 10.08
N ASP A 52 3.02 12.19 10.86
CA ASP A 52 2.92 12.22 12.32
C ASP A 52 1.48 12.44 12.79
N ARG A 53 1.02 11.57 13.70
CA ARG A 53 -0.30 11.66 14.36
C ARG A 53 -1.48 11.74 13.37
N SER A 54 -1.33 11.28 12.13
CA SER A 54 -2.39 11.27 11.12
C SER A 54 -3.46 10.20 11.37
N HIS A 55 -4.61 10.32 10.71
CA HIS A 55 -5.59 9.22 10.68
C HIS A 55 -5.05 8.01 9.90
N SER A 56 -4.24 8.24 8.86
CA SER A 56 -3.64 7.18 8.02
C SER A 56 -2.74 6.26 8.82
N ILE A 57 -1.77 6.78 9.58
CA ILE A 57 -0.85 5.96 10.37
C ILE A 57 -1.60 5.10 11.39
N ARG A 58 -2.58 5.68 12.09
CA ARG A 58 -3.41 4.93 13.05
C ARG A 58 -4.20 3.80 12.39
N LEU A 59 -4.79 4.07 11.23
CA LEU A 59 -5.57 3.10 10.48
C LEU A 59 -4.69 1.96 9.96
N ILE A 60 -3.54 2.29 9.36
CA ILE A 60 -2.62 1.30 8.79
C ILE A 60 -2.08 0.37 9.89
N PHE A 61 -1.56 0.90 11.01
CA PHE A 61 -1.05 0.05 12.09
C PHE A 61 -2.15 -0.76 12.78
N ASN A 62 -3.39 -0.26 12.81
CA ASN A 62 -4.53 -1.05 13.26
C ASN A 62 -4.84 -2.21 12.30
N ILE A 63 -4.82 -1.98 10.98
CA ILE A 63 -5.00 -3.04 9.97
C ILE A 63 -3.87 -4.08 10.07
N LEU A 64 -2.61 -3.63 10.18
CA LEU A 64 -1.43 -4.51 10.32
C LEU A 64 -1.43 -5.32 11.62
N SER A 65 -2.15 -4.88 12.66
CA SER A 65 -2.28 -5.63 13.90
C SER A 65 -3.02 -6.97 13.71
N ILE A 66 -3.92 -7.06 12.73
CA ILE A 66 -4.70 -8.29 12.46
C ILE A 66 -3.81 -9.43 11.96
N PRO A 67 -3.04 -9.29 10.84
CA PRO A 67 -2.14 -10.35 10.40
C PRO A 67 -1.03 -10.62 11.43
N ALA A 68 -0.58 -9.61 12.18
CA ALA A 68 0.39 -9.82 13.25
C ALA A 68 -0.18 -10.69 14.39
N LEU A 69 -1.45 -10.50 14.74
CA LEU A 69 -2.16 -11.36 15.70
C LEU A 69 -2.27 -12.79 15.18
N VAL A 70 -2.68 -12.97 13.93
CA VAL A 70 -2.77 -14.31 13.32
C VAL A 70 -1.41 -15.01 13.35
N LEU A 71 -0.35 -14.32 12.92
CA LEU A 71 1.00 -14.87 12.94
C LEU A 71 1.47 -15.17 14.37
N GLY A 72 1.19 -14.28 15.33
CA GLY A 72 1.49 -14.48 16.74
C GLY A 72 0.81 -15.73 17.29
N VAL A 73 -0.46 -15.95 16.97
CA VAL A 73 -1.17 -17.18 17.35
C VAL A 73 -0.50 -18.40 16.73
N LEU A 74 -0.24 -18.39 15.43
CA LEU A 74 0.34 -19.53 14.72
C LEU A 74 1.71 -19.93 15.29
N ILE A 75 2.54 -18.96 15.66
CA ILE A 75 3.88 -19.19 16.22
C ILE A 75 3.81 -19.64 17.68
N LEU A 76 2.95 -19.01 18.50
CA LEU A 76 2.99 -19.15 19.96
C LEU A 76 2.05 -20.22 20.51
N GLN A 77 0.99 -20.60 19.77
CA GLN A 77 0.03 -21.61 20.23
C GLN A 77 0.65 -22.96 20.65
N PRO A 78 1.78 -23.46 20.09
CA PRO A 78 2.36 -24.72 20.54
C PRO A 78 3.03 -24.64 21.92
N TRP A 79 3.31 -23.42 22.40
CA TRP A 79 4.16 -23.18 23.58
C TRP A 79 3.41 -22.61 24.78
N LEU A 80 2.18 -22.10 24.56
CA LEU A 80 1.43 -21.34 25.56
C LEU A 80 0.08 -22.00 25.85
N SER A 81 -0.32 -21.98 27.12
CA SER A 81 -1.71 -22.27 27.49
C SER A 81 -2.67 -21.23 26.91
N ALA A 82 -3.98 -21.55 26.84
CA ALA A 82 -4.98 -20.63 26.29
C ALA A 82 -4.99 -19.23 26.94
N GLY A 83 -4.84 -19.16 28.27
CA GLY A 83 -4.77 -17.89 29.00
C GLY A 83 -3.51 -17.08 28.66
N GLN A 84 -2.35 -17.75 28.57
CA GLN A 84 -1.09 -17.11 28.17
C GLN A 84 -1.12 -16.64 26.71
N LEU A 85 -1.73 -17.43 25.83
CA LEU A 85 -1.91 -17.07 24.42
C LEU A 85 -2.78 -15.82 24.26
N LEU A 86 -3.86 -15.71 25.03
CA LEU A 86 -4.72 -14.52 25.05
C LEU A 86 -3.95 -13.28 25.50
N MET A 87 -3.13 -13.40 26.54
CA MET A 87 -2.24 -12.32 26.99
C MET A 87 -1.19 -11.95 25.93
N ALA A 88 -0.62 -12.95 25.24
CA ALA A 88 0.31 -12.72 24.14
C ALA A 88 -0.35 -11.98 22.97
N CYS A 89 -1.57 -12.37 22.59
CA CYS A 89 -2.36 -11.65 21.58
C CYS A 89 -2.60 -10.19 21.97
N ALA A 90 -3.03 -9.93 23.21
CA ALA A 90 -3.17 -8.55 23.70
C ALA A 90 -1.85 -7.77 23.60
N GLY A 91 -0.74 -8.40 23.96
CA GLY A 91 0.61 -7.84 23.84
C GLY A 91 0.99 -7.51 22.39
N VAL A 92 0.79 -8.44 21.44
CA VAL A 92 1.07 -8.25 20.02
C VAL A 92 0.23 -7.09 19.46
N TYR A 93 -1.06 -7.07 19.75
CA TYR A 93 -1.96 -6.00 19.31
C TYR A 93 -1.51 -4.63 19.81
N ILE A 94 -1.25 -4.49 21.11
CA ILE A 94 -0.78 -3.23 21.70
C ILE A 94 0.56 -2.81 21.09
N THR A 95 1.47 -3.76 20.90
CA THR A 95 2.80 -3.52 20.32
C THR A 95 2.69 -2.99 18.90
N VAL A 96 1.94 -3.66 18.03
CA VAL A 96 1.82 -3.25 16.63
C VAL A 96 1.01 -1.96 16.50
N ARG A 97 -0.14 -1.86 17.18
CA ARG A 97 -1.04 -0.71 17.03
C ARG A 97 -0.44 0.59 17.58
N TYR A 98 0.22 0.53 18.74
CA TYR A 98 0.69 1.74 19.43
C TYR A 98 2.20 1.93 19.33
N PHE A 99 2.98 0.92 19.74
CA PHE A 99 4.44 1.08 19.85
C PHE A 99 5.14 1.12 18.50
N ALA A 100 4.76 0.24 17.57
CA ALA A 100 5.35 0.21 16.23
C ALA A 100 5.03 1.51 15.46
N GLY A 101 3.80 2.02 15.56
CA GLY A 101 3.41 3.30 14.95
C GLY A 101 4.19 4.50 15.49
N ILE A 102 4.36 4.61 16.81
CA ILE A 102 5.16 5.67 17.43
C ILE A 102 6.64 5.57 17.03
N THR A 103 7.17 4.35 17.00
CA THR A 103 8.57 4.10 16.62
C THR A 103 8.79 4.47 15.16
N PHE A 104 7.88 4.04 14.29
CA PHE A 104 7.90 4.35 12.86
C PHE A 104 7.88 5.85 12.60
N SER A 105 7.03 6.59 13.30
CA SER A 105 6.95 8.05 13.13
C SER A 105 8.22 8.77 13.60
N ARG A 106 8.99 8.21 14.53
CA ARG A 106 10.30 8.75 14.94
C ARG A 106 11.41 8.55 13.92
N PHE A 107 11.32 7.50 13.10
CA PHE A 107 12.33 7.17 12.08
C PHE A 107 11.94 7.62 10.68
N THR A 108 10.72 8.09 10.50
CA THR A 108 10.24 8.62 9.23
C THR A 108 10.08 10.13 9.31
N VAL A 109 10.10 10.76 8.15
CA VAL A 109 9.82 12.19 8.04
C VAL A 109 8.67 12.33 7.08
N HIS A 110 7.68 13.10 7.47
CA HIS A 110 6.53 13.37 6.63
C HIS A 110 6.96 13.93 5.26
N ARG A 111 6.37 13.40 4.18
CA ARG A 111 6.76 13.69 2.77
C ARG A 111 8.20 13.26 2.43
N GLY A 112 8.72 12.29 3.17
CA GLY A 112 10.04 11.71 2.99
C GLY A 112 10.04 10.70 1.85
N ILE A 113 10.65 9.54 2.08
CA ILE A 113 10.75 8.47 1.08
C ILE A 113 9.39 7.78 0.82
N TRP A 114 8.46 7.79 1.78
CA TRP A 114 7.14 7.16 1.62
C TRP A 114 6.22 7.91 0.65
N HIS A 115 6.51 9.18 0.37
CA HIS A 115 5.89 9.94 -0.72
C HIS A 115 6.75 9.87 -1.98
N SER A 116 6.96 8.66 -2.53
CA SER A 116 7.75 8.48 -3.75
C SER A 116 7.28 7.29 -4.58
N LEU A 117 7.67 7.27 -5.85
CA LEU A 117 7.43 6.12 -6.72
C LEU A 117 8.19 4.88 -6.24
N LEU A 118 9.36 5.03 -5.60
CA LEU A 118 10.09 3.89 -5.03
C LEU A 118 9.32 3.23 -3.88
N ALA A 119 8.66 4.03 -3.03
CA ALA A 119 7.77 3.50 -2.01
C ALA A 119 6.54 2.81 -2.61
N SER A 120 5.97 3.39 -3.68
CA SER A 120 4.86 2.75 -4.41
C SER A 120 5.27 1.37 -4.94
N LEU A 121 6.47 1.25 -5.52
CA LEU A 121 7.01 -0.01 -6.01
C LEU A 121 7.20 -1.02 -4.88
N LEU A 122 7.74 -0.60 -3.73
CA LEU A 122 7.88 -1.49 -2.57
C LEU A 122 6.53 -2.02 -2.12
N CYS A 123 5.53 -1.16 -1.93
CA CYS A 123 4.20 -1.57 -1.51
C CYS A 123 3.54 -2.51 -2.52
N THR A 124 3.64 -2.22 -3.81
CA THR A 124 3.14 -3.06 -4.89
C THR A 124 3.76 -4.45 -4.87
N LEU A 125 5.09 -4.54 -4.88
CA LEU A 125 5.79 -5.82 -4.90
C LEU A 125 5.57 -6.61 -3.61
N LEU A 126 5.52 -5.94 -2.46
CA LEU A 126 5.22 -6.58 -1.18
C LEU A 126 3.80 -7.16 -1.17
N THR A 127 2.80 -6.40 -1.62
CA THR A 127 1.42 -6.90 -1.74
C THR A 127 1.33 -8.09 -2.70
N THR A 128 2.01 -8.02 -3.85
CA THR A 128 2.05 -9.14 -4.79
C THR A 128 2.71 -10.38 -4.19
N ALA A 129 3.86 -10.24 -3.53
CA ALA A 129 4.56 -11.34 -2.89
C ALA A 129 3.72 -11.97 -1.76
N VAL A 130 3.10 -11.16 -0.89
CA VAL A 130 2.21 -11.64 0.17
C VAL A 130 1.00 -12.36 -0.43
N SER A 131 0.38 -11.80 -1.46
CA SER A 131 -0.76 -12.42 -2.12
C SER A 131 -0.40 -13.77 -2.74
N PHE A 132 0.79 -13.89 -3.32
CA PHE A 132 1.22 -15.11 -3.98
C PHE A 132 1.64 -16.17 -2.96
N GLN A 133 2.51 -15.81 -2.01
CA GLN A 133 3.17 -16.76 -1.12
C GLN A 133 2.33 -17.08 0.12
N LEU A 134 1.76 -16.06 0.77
CA LEU A 134 1.02 -16.25 2.02
C LEU A 134 -0.45 -16.59 1.75
N LEU A 135 -1.07 -15.93 0.75
CA LEU A 135 -2.48 -16.14 0.42
C LEU A 135 -2.71 -17.17 -0.68
N SER A 136 -1.62 -17.78 -1.21
CA SER A 136 -1.65 -18.83 -2.24
C SER A 136 -2.52 -18.48 -3.45
N GLN A 137 -2.57 -17.20 -3.83
CA GLN A 137 -3.34 -16.74 -4.98
C GLN A 137 -2.61 -17.09 -6.28
N PRO A 138 -3.34 -17.34 -7.39
CA PRO A 138 -2.70 -17.53 -8.69
C PRO A 138 -1.92 -16.27 -9.11
N ALA A 139 -0.85 -16.47 -9.88
CA ALA A 139 0.09 -15.41 -10.24
C ALA A 139 -0.57 -14.15 -10.82
N TRP A 140 -1.55 -14.32 -11.72
CA TRP A 140 -2.26 -13.21 -12.36
C TRP A 140 -3.05 -12.36 -11.36
N LEU A 141 -3.65 -12.99 -10.36
CA LEU A 141 -4.43 -12.31 -9.33
C LEU A 141 -3.52 -11.63 -8.31
N ALA A 142 -2.40 -12.25 -7.96
CA ALA A 142 -1.39 -11.63 -7.10
C ALA A 142 -0.77 -10.37 -7.74
N TRP A 143 -0.51 -10.39 -9.05
CA TRP A 143 -0.12 -9.18 -9.79
C TRP A 143 -1.23 -8.13 -9.82
N SER A 144 -2.49 -8.56 -10.00
CA SER A 144 -3.66 -7.67 -9.92
C SER A 144 -3.78 -6.97 -8.56
N HIS A 145 -3.53 -7.69 -7.46
CA HIS A 145 -3.54 -7.14 -6.10
C HIS A 145 -2.49 -6.04 -5.92
N GLY A 146 -1.27 -6.28 -6.37
CA GLY A 146 -0.20 -5.27 -6.35
C GLY A 146 -0.53 -4.06 -7.22
N ALA A 147 -1.11 -4.28 -8.41
CA ALA A 147 -1.54 -3.21 -9.31
C ALA A 147 -2.67 -2.36 -8.71
N ALA A 148 -3.61 -2.96 -7.96
CA ALA A 148 -4.65 -2.21 -7.26
C ALA A 148 -4.05 -1.30 -6.18
N VAL A 149 -3.12 -1.79 -5.36
CA VAL A 149 -2.39 -0.97 -4.37
C VAL A 149 -1.60 0.13 -5.06
N TRP A 150 -0.91 -0.20 -6.16
CA TRP A 150 -0.16 0.77 -6.97
C TRP A 150 -1.07 1.91 -7.45
N LEU A 151 -2.23 1.59 -8.03
CA LEU A 151 -3.20 2.56 -8.52
C LEU A 151 -3.61 3.54 -7.42
N GLY A 152 -3.97 3.02 -6.24
CA GLY A 152 -4.31 3.85 -5.08
C GLY A 152 -3.18 4.79 -4.69
N PHE A 153 -1.94 4.26 -4.64
CA PHE A 153 -0.75 5.03 -4.29
C PHE A 153 -0.48 6.15 -5.29
N ILE A 154 -0.57 5.87 -6.59
CA ILE A 154 -0.39 6.88 -7.65
C ILE A 154 -1.50 7.93 -7.60
N VAL A 155 -2.75 7.53 -7.36
CA VAL A 155 -3.86 8.48 -7.16
C VAL A 155 -3.55 9.41 -6.00
N HIS A 156 -3.04 8.89 -4.89
CA HIS A 156 -2.63 9.72 -3.76
C HIS A 156 -1.56 10.74 -4.15
N LEU A 157 -0.43 10.31 -4.73
CA LEU A 157 0.67 11.21 -5.12
C LEU A 157 0.20 12.26 -6.13
N THR A 158 -0.65 11.86 -7.07
CA THR A 158 -1.20 12.74 -8.11
C THR A 158 -2.12 13.80 -7.50
N LEU A 159 -3.00 13.43 -6.59
CA LEU A 159 -3.84 14.40 -5.87
C LEU A 159 -2.99 15.39 -5.11
N ASP A 160 -1.90 14.91 -4.51
CA ASP A 160 -1.02 15.77 -3.75
C ASP A 160 -0.27 16.80 -4.59
N GLU A 161 0.04 16.42 -5.81
CA GLU A 161 0.59 17.29 -6.84
C GLU A 161 -0.45 18.29 -7.35
N ILE A 162 -1.67 17.85 -7.67
CA ILE A 162 -2.78 18.72 -8.12
C ILE A 162 -3.12 19.77 -7.06
N TYR A 163 -3.27 19.38 -5.79
CA TYR A 163 -3.58 20.29 -4.68
C TYR A 163 -2.39 21.18 -4.27
N SER A 164 -1.22 20.97 -4.86
CA SER A 164 -0.08 21.88 -4.72
C SER A 164 -0.17 23.09 -5.67
N VAL A 165 -1.07 23.07 -6.65
CA VAL A 165 -1.41 24.20 -7.52
C VAL A 165 -2.60 24.94 -6.91
N ASP A 166 -2.45 26.24 -6.64
CA ASP A 166 -3.55 27.09 -6.20
C ASP A 166 -4.37 27.55 -7.42
N LEU A 167 -5.49 26.87 -7.68
CA LEU A 167 -6.33 27.11 -8.86
C LEU A 167 -7.13 28.41 -8.80
N GLU A 168 -7.36 28.96 -7.60
CA GLU A 168 -8.11 30.22 -7.42
C GLU A 168 -7.22 31.48 -7.58
N GLY A 169 -5.89 31.31 -7.58
CA GLY A 169 -4.93 32.42 -7.66
C GLY A 169 -3.73 32.22 -8.59
N ALA A 170 -3.71 31.11 -9.37
CA ALA A 170 -2.61 30.71 -10.26
C ALA A 170 -1.20 30.80 -9.60
N ARG A 171 -1.10 30.42 -8.32
CA ARG A 171 0.18 30.36 -7.60
C ARG A 171 0.61 28.91 -7.41
N LEU A 172 1.82 28.60 -7.88
CA LEU A 172 2.47 27.32 -7.58
C LEU A 172 2.96 27.35 -6.13
N LYS A 173 2.51 26.39 -5.30
CA LYS A 173 3.10 26.21 -3.97
C LYS A 173 4.52 25.67 -4.13
N ARG A 174 5.40 25.98 -3.16
CA ARG A 174 6.76 25.42 -3.10
C ARG A 174 6.81 23.89 -3.07
N SER A 175 5.69 23.23 -2.81
CA SER A 175 5.54 21.78 -2.81
C SER A 175 5.26 21.16 -4.19
N PHE A 176 5.06 21.96 -5.23
CA PHE A 176 4.89 21.45 -6.60
C PHE A 176 6.17 20.73 -7.08
N GLY A 177 6.01 19.59 -7.74
CA GLY A 177 7.06 18.69 -8.22
C GLY A 177 7.66 17.77 -7.15
N THR A 178 7.09 17.72 -5.94
CA THR A 178 7.67 16.93 -4.83
C THR A 178 6.94 15.62 -4.54
N ALA A 179 5.71 15.44 -5.02
CA ALA A 179 4.91 14.25 -4.72
C ALA A 179 5.23 13.08 -5.67
N LEU A 180 5.32 13.34 -6.98
CA LEU A 180 5.68 12.34 -8.00
C LEU A 180 7.20 12.18 -8.19
N LYS A 181 7.97 12.30 -7.11
CA LYS A 181 9.42 12.07 -7.16
C LYS A 181 9.73 10.56 -7.21
N PHE A 182 10.79 10.18 -7.91
CA PHE A 182 11.27 8.80 -7.91
C PHE A 182 11.73 8.34 -6.52
N GLY A 183 12.46 9.21 -5.80
CA GLY A 183 12.95 8.98 -4.44
C GLY A 183 13.29 10.31 -3.75
N ASP A 184 13.72 10.27 -2.49
CA ASP A 184 14.11 11.46 -1.73
C ASP A 184 15.59 11.80 -1.97
N CYS A 185 15.90 12.58 -3.02
CA CYS A 185 17.28 12.97 -3.36
C CYS A 185 18.00 13.73 -2.23
N ARG A 186 17.26 14.36 -1.31
CA ARG A 186 17.84 15.05 -0.15
C ARG A 186 18.33 14.08 0.93
N ARG A 187 17.87 12.83 0.88
CA ARG A 187 18.18 11.77 1.84
C ARG A 187 18.55 10.47 1.12
N PRO A 188 19.76 10.39 0.52
CA PRO A 188 20.20 9.23 -0.25
C PRO A 188 20.20 7.94 0.58
N LEU A 189 20.43 8.02 1.89
CA LEU A 189 20.34 6.89 2.80
C LEU A 189 18.93 6.26 2.81
N SER A 190 17.88 7.07 2.82
CA SER A 190 16.50 6.56 2.78
C SER A 190 16.19 5.85 1.46
N ASN A 191 16.72 6.35 0.33
CA ASN A 191 16.61 5.66 -0.96
C ASN A 191 17.36 4.32 -0.92
N MET A 192 18.57 4.30 -0.37
CA MET A 192 19.36 3.08 -0.24
C MET A 192 18.64 2.02 0.61
N LEU A 193 18.10 2.41 1.77
CA LEU A 193 17.33 1.51 2.63
C LEU A 193 16.07 0.97 1.93
N MET A 194 15.39 1.82 1.15
CA MET A 194 14.21 1.40 0.37
C MET A 194 14.59 0.40 -0.73
N LEU A 195 15.72 0.60 -1.42
CA LEU A 195 16.26 -0.35 -2.39
C LEU A 195 16.67 -1.67 -1.73
N VAL A 196 17.34 -1.61 -0.58
CA VAL A 196 17.68 -2.80 0.21
C VAL A 196 16.43 -3.55 0.68
N ALA A 197 15.32 -2.85 0.96
CA ALA A 197 14.05 -3.49 1.28
C ALA A 197 13.35 -4.13 0.06
N LEU A 198 13.60 -3.61 -1.15
CA LEU A 198 13.05 -4.13 -2.41
C LEU A 198 13.74 -5.43 -2.86
N LEU A 199 15.07 -5.50 -2.78
CA LEU A 199 15.85 -6.62 -3.32
C LEU A 199 15.41 -8.00 -2.79
N PRO A 200 15.14 -8.20 -1.48
CA PRO A 200 14.73 -9.48 -0.95
C PRO A 200 13.37 -9.95 -1.45
N LEU A 201 12.53 -9.08 -2.02
CA LEU A 201 11.21 -9.47 -2.53
C LEU A 201 11.32 -10.25 -3.84
N TRP A 202 12.37 -10.05 -4.62
CA TRP A 202 12.54 -10.62 -5.95
C TRP A 202 12.27 -12.14 -6.05
N PRO A 203 12.85 -13.01 -5.20
CA PRO A 203 12.60 -14.45 -5.26
C PRO A 203 11.18 -14.88 -4.83
N TRP A 204 10.42 -13.99 -4.20
CA TRP A 204 9.07 -14.28 -3.70
C TRP A 204 7.97 -13.86 -4.68
N LEU A 205 8.32 -13.16 -5.75
CA LEU A 205 7.35 -12.67 -6.74
C LEU A 205 6.86 -13.80 -7.66
N PRO A 206 5.62 -13.71 -8.17
CA PRO A 206 5.14 -14.60 -9.21
C PRO A 206 5.94 -14.44 -10.51
N PRO A 207 5.83 -15.40 -11.45
CA PRO A 207 6.50 -15.31 -12.74
C PRO A 207 6.20 -14.00 -13.48
N TRP A 208 7.26 -13.35 -13.98
CA TRP A 208 7.18 -12.04 -14.66
C TRP A 208 6.47 -12.08 -16.01
N ASN A 209 6.48 -13.23 -16.70
CA ASN A 209 5.77 -13.39 -17.97
C ASN A 209 4.25 -13.19 -17.80
N VAL A 210 3.69 -13.61 -16.66
CA VAL A 210 2.26 -13.43 -16.35
C VAL A 210 1.91 -11.95 -16.18
N LEU A 211 2.82 -11.14 -15.62
CA LEU A 211 2.64 -9.68 -15.57
C LEU A 211 2.62 -9.08 -16.98
N GLY A 212 3.54 -9.52 -17.85
CA GLY A 212 3.58 -9.10 -19.25
C GLY A 212 2.29 -9.41 -20.00
N GLU A 213 1.76 -10.62 -19.84
CA GLU A 213 0.47 -11.04 -20.41
C GLU A 213 -0.68 -10.16 -19.91
N LEU A 214 -0.74 -9.87 -18.60
CA LEU A 214 -1.77 -9.02 -18.01
C LEU A 214 -1.74 -7.60 -18.57
N LEU A 215 -0.55 -7.02 -18.75
CA LEU A 215 -0.38 -5.70 -19.38
C LEU A 215 -0.85 -5.70 -20.84
N THR A 216 -0.55 -6.75 -21.60
CA THR A 216 -1.02 -6.86 -22.99
C THR A 216 -2.54 -6.99 -23.07
N GLN A 217 -3.16 -7.82 -22.23
CA GLN A 217 -4.61 -7.97 -22.16
C GLN A 217 -5.31 -6.65 -21.79
N GLY A 218 -4.77 -5.91 -20.82
CA GLY A 218 -5.29 -4.59 -20.47
C GLY A 218 -5.21 -3.59 -21.61
N SER A 219 -4.16 -3.63 -22.43
CA SER A 219 -4.02 -2.74 -23.59
C SER A 219 -5.04 -3.02 -24.71
N LEU A 220 -5.53 -4.26 -24.81
CA LEU A 220 -6.52 -4.66 -25.82
C LEU A 220 -7.93 -4.15 -25.50
N LEU A 221 -8.26 -3.90 -24.23
CA LEU A 221 -9.55 -3.31 -23.84
C LEU A 221 -9.71 -1.85 -24.28
N TRP A 222 -8.62 -1.19 -24.66
CA TRP A 222 -8.62 0.22 -25.09
C TRP A 222 -8.60 0.40 -26.62
N ARG A 223 -8.72 -0.71 -27.37
CA ARG A 223 -8.88 -0.73 -28.83
C ARG A 223 -10.32 -1.10 -29.18
#